data_AF-A0A1L8TQ81-F1
#
_entry.id   AF-A0A1L8TQ81-F1
#
_cell.length_a   1.000
_cell.length_b   1.000
_cell.length_c   1.000
_cell.angle_alpha   90.00
_cell.angle_beta   90.00
_cell.angle_gamma   90.00
#
_symmetry.space_group_name_H-M   'P 1'
#
loop_
_entity.id
_entity.type
_entity.pdbx_description
1 polymer ?
#
loop_
_entity_poly.entity_id
_entity_poly.type
_entity_poly.pdbx_seq_one_letter_code
_entity_poly.pdbx_strand_id
1 'polypeptide(L)'
;MIFYFTKKAKKTDYRRFVLTLIAVFLTTFSYQVYNYSQSVVKITSPESFATNFGYSQGRLIVPLVLGAILSVINFYYLFRQFRKKE
;
A
#
# COMPACT_ATOMS: atom_id res chain seq x y z
N MET A 1 16.99 -34.56 5.80
CA MET A 1 15.65 -33.98 6.11
C MET A 1 15.67 -32.49 6.48
N ILE A 2 16.83 -31.89 6.79
CA ILE A 2 16.95 -30.47 7.24
C ILE A 2 16.87 -29.46 6.07
N PHE A 3 17.30 -29.84 4.86
CA PHE A 3 17.36 -28.95 3.69
C PHE A 3 15.98 -28.53 3.12
N TYR A 4 14.93 -29.31 3.36
CA TYR A 4 13.58 -29.01 2.87
C TYR A 4 12.88 -27.91 3.70
N PHE A 5 13.20 -27.82 4.99
CA PHE A 5 12.60 -26.83 5.89
C PHE A 5 13.20 -25.43 5.68
N THR A 6 14.50 -25.32 5.41
CA THR A 6 15.18 -24.04 5.15
C THR A 6 14.72 -23.38 3.84
N LYS A 7 14.33 -24.17 2.83
CA LYS A 7 13.80 -23.65 1.54
C LYS A 7 12.42 -23.00 1.69
N LYS A 8 11.54 -23.53 2.56
CA LYS A 8 10.22 -22.94 2.87
C LYS A 8 10.34 -21.64 3.68
N ALA A 9 11.30 -21.58 4.61
CA ALA A 9 11.54 -20.37 5.41
C ALA A 9 11.99 -19.18 4.52
N LYS A 10 12.98 -19.38 3.64
CA LYS A 10 13.47 -18.31 2.73
C LYS A 10 12.39 -17.78 1.77
N LYS A 11 11.49 -18.64 1.28
CA LYS A 11 10.35 -18.19 0.44
C LYS A 11 9.37 -17.30 1.23
N THR A 12 9.19 -17.57 2.51
CA THR A 12 8.27 -16.79 3.37
C THR A 12 8.83 -15.40 3.64
N ASP A 13 10.15 -15.31 3.84
CA ASP A 13 10.88 -14.05 4.05
C ASP A 13 10.83 -13.16 2.80
N TYR A 14 11.15 -13.71 1.63
CA TYR A 14 11.07 -12.98 0.36
C TYR A 14 9.65 -12.50 0.06
N ARG A 15 8.63 -13.35 0.31
CA ARG A 15 7.23 -12.97 0.13
C ARG A 15 6.85 -11.78 1.00
N ARG A 16 7.24 -11.76 2.28
CA ARG A 16 6.94 -10.65 3.20
C ARG A 16 7.63 -9.36 2.78
N PHE A 17 8.87 -9.44 2.34
CA PHE A 17 9.58 -8.30 1.78
C PHE A 17 8.85 -7.71 0.56
N VAL A 18 8.49 -8.55 -0.42
CA VAL A 18 7.75 -8.13 -1.62
C VAL A 18 6.38 -7.55 -1.26
N LEU A 19 5.64 -8.18 -0.34
CA LEU A 19 4.35 -7.66 0.11
C LEU A 19 4.48 -6.29 0.81
N THR A 20 5.54 -6.09 1.59
CA THR A 20 5.84 -4.78 2.19
C THR A 20 6.12 -3.74 1.11
N LEU A 21 6.93 -4.10 0.11
CA LEU A 21 7.28 -3.19 -0.99
C LEU A 21 6.05 -2.80 -1.81
N ILE A 22 5.19 -3.77 -2.13
CA ILE A 22 3.91 -3.51 -2.83
C ILE A 22 3.00 -2.63 -1.98
N ALA A 23 2.88 -2.89 -0.68
CA ALA A 23 2.02 -2.11 0.21
C ALA A 23 2.49 -0.65 0.32
N VAL A 24 3.79 -0.43 0.49
CA VAL A 24 4.39 0.91 0.53
C VAL A 24 4.19 1.62 -0.81
N PHE A 25 4.44 0.93 -1.92
CA PHE A 25 4.22 1.49 -3.25
C PHE A 25 2.75 1.89 -3.46
N LEU A 26 1.80 1.01 -3.14
CA LEU A 26 0.37 1.27 -3.23
C LEU A 26 -0.04 2.49 -2.40
N THR A 27 0.50 2.62 -1.19
CA THR A 27 0.22 3.75 -0.29
C THR A 27 0.72 5.05 -0.89
N THR A 28 1.99 5.09 -1.31
CA THR A 28 2.61 6.28 -1.89
C THR A 28 1.91 6.70 -3.18
N PHE A 29 1.61 5.74 -4.06
CA PHE A 29 0.89 6.02 -5.30
C PHE A 29 -0.52 6.54 -5.03
N SER A 30 -1.27 5.91 -4.11
CA SER A 30 -2.61 6.38 -3.73
C SER A 30 -2.58 7.79 -3.14
N TYR A 31 -1.54 8.12 -2.37
CA TYR A 31 -1.36 9.46 -1.82
C TYR A 31 -1.10 10.50 -2.92
N GLN A 32 -0.26 10.17 -3.90
CA GLN A 32 -0.01 11.04 -5.05
C GLN A 32 -1.29 11.29 -5.86
N VAL A 33 -2.08 10.24 -6.13
CA VAL A 33 -3.37 10.36 -6.83
C VAL A 33 -4.36 11.22 -6.03
N TYR A 34 -4.45 11.01 -4.71
CA TYR A 34 -5.30 11.84 -3.86
C TYR A 34 -4.90 13.31 -3.90
N ASN A 35 -3.60 13.61 -3.76
CA ASN A 35 -3.10 15.00 -3.84
C ASN A 35 -3.35 15.63 -5.21
N TYR A 36 -3.14 14.89 -6.29
CA TYR A 36 -3.47 15.36 -7.63
C TYR A 36 -4.96 15.71 -7.74
N SER A 37 -5.84 14.85 -7.22
CA SER A 37 -7.29 15.11 -7.24
C SER A 37 -7.65 16.40 -6.51
N GLN A 38 -7.00 16.70 -5.38
CA GLN A 38 -7.21 17.95 -4.64
C GLN A 38 -6.85 19.17 -5.49
N SER A 39 -5.75 19.09 -6.25
CA SER A 39 -5.35 20.16 -7.18
C SER A 39 -6.35 20.34 -8.32
N VAL A 40 -6.88 19.25 -8.86
CA VAL A 40 -7.91 19.31 -9.92
C VAL A 40 -9.21 19.93 -9.41
N VAL A 41 -9.67 19.53 -8.22
CA VAL A 41 -10.90 20.07 -7.62
C VAL A 41 -10.78 21.55 -7.28
N LYS A 42 -9.60 22.00 -6.82
CA LYS A 42 -9.32 23.44 -6.61
C LYS A 42 -9.49 24.28 -7.88
N ILE A 43 -9.26 23.70 -9.04
CA ILE A 43 -9.33 24.40 -10.33
C ILE A 43 -10.72 24.28 -10.96
N THR A 44 -11.43 23.16 -10.77
CA THR A 44 -12.63 22.82 -11.56
C THR A 44 -13.96 22.75 -10.81
N SER A 45 -13.96 22.54 -9.48
CA SER A 45 -15.09 22.11 -8.62
C SER A 45 -15.26 20.58 -8.44
N PRO A 46 -15.83 20.13 -7.29
CA PRO A 46 -16.13 18.72 -7.03
C PRO A 46 -17.13 18.11 -8.02
N GLU A 47 -18.14 18.86 -8.48
CA GLU A 47 -19.15 18.39 -9.44
C GLU A 47 -18.52 18.11 -10.81
N SER A 48 -17.66 19.03 -11.27
CA SER A 48 -16.89 18.86 -12.50
C SER A 48 -15.93 17.67 -12.41
N PHE A 49 -15.30 17.44 -11.26
CA PHE A 49 -14.47 16.26 -11.05
C PHE A 49 -15.27 14.96 -11.19
N ALA A 50 -16.43 14.87 -10.55
CA ALA A 50 -17.28 13.68 -10.62
C ALA A 50 -17.74 13.39 -12.06
N THR A 51 -18.03 14.44 -12.83
CA THR A 51 -18.45 14.35 -14.23
C THR A 51 -17.30 13.90 -15.14
N ASN A 52 -16.09 14.43 -14.94
CA ASN A 52 -14.92 14.13 -15.77
C ASN A 52 -14.30 12.75 -15.48
N PHE A 53 -14.29 12.31 -14.22
CA PHE A 53 -13.65 11.06 -13.80
C PHE A 53 -14.62 9.89 -13.59
N GLY A 54 -15.94 10.14 -13.58
CA GLY A 54 -16.97 9.12 -13.39
C GLY A 54 -17.08 8.59 -11.96
N TYR A 55 -16.43 9.23 -10.99
CA TYR A 55 -16.50 8.89 -9.58
C TYR A 55 -16.30 10.12 -8.69
N SER A 56 -16.86 10.10 -7.49
CA SER A 56 -16.63 11.17 -6.52
C SER A 56 -15.20 11.12 -5.98
N GLN A 57 -14.58 12.29 -5.85
CA GLN A 57 -13.22 12.44 -5.35
C GLN A 57 -12.99 11.69 -4.01
N GLY A 58 -14.00 11.70 -3.13
CA GLY A 58 -13.95 11.02 -1.84
C GLY A 58 -13.67 9.52 -1.92
N ARG A 59 -13.95 8.84 -3.05
CA ARG A 59 -13.64 7.41 -3.22
C ARG A 59 -12.14 7.12 -3.26
N LEU A 60 -11.29 8.12 -3.56
CA LEU A 60 -9.83 7.97 -3.58
C LEU A 60 -9.22 7.76 -2.19
N ILE A 61 -9.98 8.04 -1.12
CA ILE A 61 -9.55 7.74 0.26
C ILE A 61 -9.46 6.21 0.50
N VAL A 62 -10.29 5.42 -0.19
CA VAL A 62 -10.40 3.97 0.01
C VAL A 62 -9.08 3.25 -0.28
N PRO A 63 -8.47 3.38 -1.49
CA PRO A 63 -7.18 2.74 -1.77
C PRO A 63 -6.05 3.28 -0.88
N LEU A 64 -6.10 4.54 -0.47
CA LEU A 64 -5.12 5.13 0.44
C LEU A 64 -5.15 4.48 1.83
N VAL A 65 -6.35 4.34 2.42
CA VAL A 65 -6.54 3.68 3.72
C VAL A 65 -6.18 2.20 3.65
N LEU A 66 -6.57 1.51 2.59
CA LEU A 66 -6.19 0.10 2.38
C LEU A 66 -4.66 -0.06 2.28
N GLY A 67 -4.00 0.80 1.51
CA GLY A 67 -2.54 0.83 1.42
C GLY A 67 -1.88 1.07 2.77
N ALA A 68 -2.36 2.06 3.53
CA ALA A 68 -1.83 2.38 4.85
C ALA A 68 -1.96 1.21 5.84
N ILE A 69 -3.14 0.56 5.91
CA ILE A 69 -3.36 -0.62 6.75
C ILE A 69 -2.42 -1.76 6.35
N LEU A 70 -2.34 -2.07 5.06
CA LEU A 70 -1.45 -3.11 4.55
C LEU A 70 0.01 -2.80 4.85
N SER A 71 0.42 -1.54 4.73
CA SER A 71 1.79 -1.10 5.04
C SER A 71 2.10 -1.31 6.51
N VAL A 72 1.24 -0.85 7.42
CA VAL A 72 1.41 -1.03 8.87
C VAL A 72 1.52 -2.51 9.24
N ILE A 73 0.62 -3.34 8.72
CA ILE A 73 0.62 -4.79 8.98
C ILE A 73 1.92 -5.44 8.48
N ASN A 74 2.29 -5.19 7.22
CA ASN A 74 3.49 -5.80 6.63
C ASN A 74 4.76 -5.32 7.33
N PHE A 75 4.84 -4.03 7.68
CA PHE A 75 5.98 -3.46 8.40
C PHE A 75 6.11 -4.07 9.80
N TYR A 76 5.00 -4.23 10.53
CA TYR A 76 4.99 -4.91 11.83
C TYR A 76 5.54 -6.35 11.74
N TYR A 77 5.07 -7.13 10.76
CA TYR A 77 5.55 -8.50 10.57
C TYR A 77 7.02 -8.56 10.14
N LEU A 78 7.46 -7.62 9.30
CA LEU A 78 8.84 -7.51 8.87
C LEU A 78 9.78 -7.20 10.06
N PHE A 79 9.43 -6.22 10.89
CA PHE A 79 10.19 -5.87 12.10
C PHE A 79 10.27 -7.02 13.10
N ARG A 80 9.14 -7.70 13.35
CA ARG A 80 9.11 -8.87 14.24
C ARG A 80 9.98 -10.01 13.72
N GLN A 81 10.11 -10.15 12.40
CA GLN A 81 10.95 -11.16 11.78
C GLN A 81 12.44 -10.84 11.89
N PHE A 82 12.83 -9.58 11.74
CA PHE A 82 14.22 -9.16 11.95
C PHE A 82 14.66 -9.34 13.40
N ARG A 83 13.83 -8.95 14.37
CA ARG A 83 14.14 -9.09 15.82
C ARG A 83 14.30 -10.55 16.28
N LYS A 84 13.76 -11.53 15.57
CA LYS A 84 13.90 -12.97 15.90
C LYS A 84 15.18 -13.61 15.34
N LYS A 85 15.91 -12.89 14.48
CA LYS A 85 17.16 -13.37 13.87
C LYS A 85 18.41 -12.83 14.56
N GLU A 86 18.26 -11.81 15.41
CA GLU A 86 19.22 -11.40 16.44
C GLU A 86 19.03 -12.27 17.69
#